data_AF-A0A523AKC0-F1
#
_entry.id   AF-A0A523AKC0-F1
#
_cell.length_a   1.000
_cell.length_b   1.000
_cell.length_c   1.000
_cell.angle_alpha   90.00
_cell.angle_beta   90.00
_cell.angle_gamma   90.00
#
_symmetry.space_group_name_H-M   'P 1'
#
loop_
_entity.id
_entity.type
_entity.pdbx_description
1 polymer ?
#
loop_
_entity_poly.entity_id
_entity_poly.type
_entity_poly.pdbx_seq_one_letter_code
_entity_poly.pdbx_strand_id
1 'polypeptide(L)'
;MDLNISEFEEWLRSRGYDRMMGEQNFRAFLSLGFATLLFSNSNLLISFLLHILKVQGERERVRFEIAKKIKAISATKEKITIEI
;
A
#
# COMPACT_ATOMS: atom_id res chain seq x y z
N MET A 1 10.80 -8.19 0.10
CA MET A 1 10.02 -7.67 1.24
C MET A 1 8.59 -8.05 0.99
N ASP A 2 8.01 -8.78 1.93
CA ASP A 2 6.73 -9.45 1.74
C ASP A 2 5.74 -8.85 2.71
N LEU A 3 4.62 -8.34 2.20
CA LEU A 3 3.57 -7.73 2.99
C LEU A 3 2.23 -8.39 2.70
N ASN A 4 1.43 -8.60 3.74
CA ASN A 4 0.08 -9.16 3.63
C ASN A 4 -0.99 -8.06 3.73
N ILE A 5 -2.21 -8.39 3.28
CA ILE A 5 -3.34 -7.45 3.30
C ILE A 5 -3.74 -7.06 4.72
N SER A 6 -3.46 -7.93 5.71
CA SER A 6 -3.74 -7.68 7.13
C SER A 6 -2.86 -6.56 7.70
N GLU A 7 -1.58 -6.50 7.34
CA GLU A 7 -0.66 -5.42 7.72
C GLU A 7 -1.11 -4.09 7.12
N PHE A 8 -1.61 -4.13 5.89
CA PHE A 8 -2.22 -2.95 5.27
C PHE A 8 -3.52 -2.55 5.97
N GLU A 9 -4.37 -3.50 6.34
CA GLU A 9 -5.58 -3.27 7.12
C GLU A 9 -5.25 -2.63 8.49
N GLU A 10 -4.31 -3.18 9.25
CA GLU A 10 -3.87 -2.63 10.54
C GLU A 10 -3.30 -1.21 10.40
N TRP A 11 -2.50 -0.98 9.36
CA TRP A 11 -1.97 0.34 9.05
C TRP A 11 -3.06 1.36 8.73
N LEU A 12 -4.13 0.94 8.04
CA LEU A 12 -5.27 1.81 7.75
C LEU A 12 -6.13 2.07 8.99
N ARG A 13 -6.41 1.03 9.79
CA ARG A 13 -7.20 1.15 11.03
C ARG A 13 -6.51 2.04 12.07
N SER A 14 -5.20 1.89 12.23
CA SER A 14 -4.41 2.77 13.13
C SER A 14 -4.48 4.26 12.75
N ARG A 15 -4.93 4.58 11.53
CA ARG A 15 -5.14 5.95 11.02
C ARG A 15 -6.61 6.35 10.94
N GLY A 16 -7.53 5.48 11.38
CA GLY A 16 -8.97 5.76 11.42
C GLY A 16 -9.70 5.68 10.08
N TYR A 17 -9.09 5.09 9.04
CA TYR A 17 -9.73 4.98 7.73
C TYR A 17 -10.99 4.11 7.75
N ASP A 18 -11.06 3.11 8.64
CA ASP A 18 -12.25 2.29 8.87
C ASP A 18 -13.44 3.14 9.34
N ARG A 19 -13.20 4.09 10.26
CA ARG A 19 -14.22 5.03 10.75
C ARG A 19 -14.60 6.07 9.70
N MET A 20 -13.61 6.60 8.97
CA MET A 20 -13.83 7.65 7.96
C MET A 20 -14.61 7.13 6.75
N MET A 21 -14.35 5.90 6.30
CA MET A 21 -15.03 5.28 5.16
C MET A 21 -16.36 4.62 5.56
N GLY A 22 -16.46 4.17 6.81
CA GLY A 22 -17.47 3.22 7.28
C GLY A 22 -17.04 1.77 7.02
N GLU A 23 -17.30 0.89 8.00
CA GLU A 23 -16.76 -0.49 8.00
C GLU A 23 -17.12 -1.29 6.73
N GLN A 24 -18.34 -1.14 6.19
CA GLN A 24 -18.73 -1.83 4.95
C GLN A 24 -17.88 -1.39 3.74
N ASN A 25 -17.70 -0.08 3.56
CA ASN A 25 -16.89 0.46 2.47
C ASN A 25 -15.41 0.12 2.67
N PHE A 26 -14.95 0.12 3.91
CA PHE A 26 -13.59 -0.27 4.26
C PHE A 26 -13.30 -1.73 3.89
N ARG A 27 -14.23 -2.65 4.20
CA ARG A 27 -14.13 -4.06 3.79
C ARG A 27 -14.19 -4.22 2.28
N ALA A 28 -15.07 -3.49 1.59
CA ALA A 28 -15.14 -3.50 0.13
C ALA A 28 -13.82 -3.01 -0.49
N PHE A 29 -13.23 -1.94 0.04
CA PHE A 29 -11.93 -1.43 -0.38
C PHE A 29 -10.81 -2.47 -0.21
N LEU A 30 -10.71 -3.11 0.96
CA LEU A 30 -9.73 -4.17 1.21
C LEU A 30 -9.94 -5.39 0.30
N SER A 31 -11.20 -5.71 -0.03
CA SER A 31 -11.55 -6.85 -0.89
C SER A 31 -11.03 -6.71 -2.33
N LEU A 32 -10.72 -5.49 -2.78
CA LEU A 32 -10.04 -5.25 -4.06
C LEU A 32 -8.67 -5.96 -4.11
N GLY A 33 -7.99 -6.05 -2.97
CA GLY A 33 -6.68 -6.67 -2.84
C GLY A 33 -5.53 -5.90 -3.48
N PHE A 34 -4.30 -6.32 -3.20
CA PHE A 34 -3.12 -5.56 -3.61
C PHE A 34 -2.93 -5.44 -5.11
N ALA A 35 -3.21 -6.49 -5.89
CA ALA A 35 -3.06 -6.46 -7.34
C ALA A 35 -3.87 -5.32 -7.98
N THR A 36 -5.16 -5.23 -7.62
CA THR A 36 -6.04 -4.17 -8.13
C THR A 36 -5.64 -2.80 -7.58
N LEU A 37 -5.30 -2.71 -6.29
CA LEU A 37 -4.87 -1.45 -5.66
C LEU A 37 -3.55 -0.92 -6.25
N LEU A 38 -2.64 -1.82 -6.64
CA LEU A 38 -1.38 -1.46 -7.29
C LEU A 38 -1.62 -0.97 -8.72
N PHE A 39 -2.40 -1.72 -9.51
CA PHE A 39 -2.70 -1.36 -10.91
C PHE A 39 -3.49 -0.05 -11.03
N SER A 40 -4.37 0.23 -10.06
CA SER A 40 -5.12 1.48 -9.97
C SER A 40 -4.34 2.65 -9.35
N ASN A 41 -3.06 2.48 -9.04
CA ASN A 41 -2.22 3.48 -8.37
C ASN A 41 -2.87 4.04 -7.09
N SER A 42 -3.45 3.16 -6.28
CA SER A 42 -4.13 3.55 -5.03
C SER A 42 -3.21 4.40 -4.16
N ASN A 43 -3.64 5.65 -3.89
CA ASN A 43 -2.88 6.57 -3.06
C ASN A 43 -2.61 6.00 -1.66
N LEU A 44 -3.55 5.25 -1.09
CA LEU A 44 -3.41 4.62 0.22
C LEU A 44 -2.37 3.50 0.20
N LEU A 45 -2.39 2.64 -0.83
CA LEU A 45 -1.38 1.61 -0.98
C LEU A 45 0.02 2.21 -1.18
N ILE A 46 0.14 3.22 -2.04
CA ILE A 46 1.42 3.90 -2.26
C ILE A 46 1.92 4.53 -0.95
N SER A 47 1.07 5.26 -0.22
CA SER A 47 1.43 5.83 1.08
C SER A 47 1.87 4.77 2.09
N PHE A 48 1.22 3.61 2.11
CA PHE A 48 1.64 2.48 2.94
C PHE A 48 3.03 1.96 2.55
N LEU A 49 3.28 1.73 1.26
CA LEU A 49 4.59 1.25 0.79
C LEU A 49 5.72 2.25 1.11
N LEU A 50 5.48 3.55 0.92
CA LEU A 50 6.44 4.59 1.30
C LEU A 50 6.74 4.59 2.81
N HIS A 51 5.70 4.37 3.62
CA HIS A 51 5.84 4.27 5.07
C HIS A 51 6.70 3.06 5.48
N ILE A 52 6.43 1.88 4.91
CA ILE A 52 7.21 0.67 5.18
C ILE A 52 8.67 0.81 4.74
N LEU A 53 8.89 1.42 3.58
CA LEU A 53 10.24 1.71 3.07
C LEU A 53 10.96 2.83 3.85
N LYS A 54 10.32 3.39 4.90
CA LYS A 54 10.84 4.45 5.77
C LYS A 54 11.34 5.69 5.01
N VAL A 55 10.73 6.00 3.87
CA VAL A 55 11.21 7.12 3.05
C VAL A 55 10.49 8.40 3.42
N GLN A 56 11.27 9.44 3.74
CA GLN A 56 10.83 10.77 4.14
C GLN A 56 11.17 11.77 3.01
N GLY A 57 10.24 12.65 2.64
CA GLY A 57 10.46 13.71 1.64
C GLY A 57 9.23 14.05 0.79
N GLU A 58 9.38 15.01 -0.14
CA GLU A 58 8.33 15.35 -1.12
C GLU A 58 7.90 14.11 -1.91
N ARG A 59 6.60 13.83 -1.91
CA ARG A 59 6.03 12.57 -2.42
C ARG A 59 6.53 12.19 -3.81
N GLU A 60 6.67 13.15 -4.73
CA GLU A 60 7.07 12.87 -6.12
C GLU A 60 8.55 12.54 -6.25
N ARG A 61 9.45 13.34 -5.65
CA ARG A 61 10.89 13.08 -5.70
C ARG A 61 11.25 11.79 -4.98
N VAL A 62 10.56 11.50 -3.88
CA VAL A 62 10.68 10.25 -3.12
C VAL A 62 10.23 9.04 -3.93
N ARG A 63 9.08 9.13 -4.62
CA ARG A 63 8.58 8.06 -5.50
C ARG A 63 9.61 7.68 -6.56
N PHE A 64 10.24 8.67 -7.19
CA PHE A 64 11.22 8.43 -8.24
C PHE A 64 12.50 7.75 -7.72
N GLU A 65 13.02 8.20 -6.58
CA GLU A 65 14.23 7.59 -5.99
C GLU A 65 13.99 6.18 -5.45
N ILE A 66 12.77 5.87 -4.99
CA ILE A 66 12.38 4.51 -4.61
C ILE A 66 12.24 3.62 -5.83
N ALA A 67 11.61 4.11 -6.90
CA ALA A 67 11.45 3.33 -8.13
C ALA A 67 12.79 2.86 -8.69
N LYS A 68 13.85 3.68 -8.59
CA LYS A 68 15.22 3.31 -9.00
C LYS A 68 15.81 2.15 -8.21
N LYS A 69 15.36 1.95 -6.97
CA LYS A 69 15.87 0.90 -6.07
C LYS A 69 15.08 -0.38 -6.18
N ILE A 70 13.88 -0.36 -6.75
CA ILE A 70 13.02 -1.54 -6.86
C ILE A 70 13.37 -2.30 -8.13
N LYS A 71 13.80 -3.56 -7.98
CA LYS A 71 14.01 -4.49 -9.09
C LYS A 71 12.69 -5.03 -9.63
N ALA A 72 11.78 -5.41 -8.73
CA ALA A 72 10.50 -5.98 -9.10
C ALA A 72 9.44 -5.73 -8.03
N ILE A 73 8.19 -5.56 -8.46
CA ILE A 73 7.01 -5.60 -7.60
C ILE A 73 6.10 -6.69 -8.14
N SER A 74 5.73 -7.65 -7.30
CA SER A 74 4.69 -8.64 -7.62
C SER A 74 3.56 -8.53 -6.60
N ALA A 75 2.32 -8.59 -7.08
CA ALA A 75 1.14 -8.46 -6.25
C ALA A 75 0.10 -9.52 -6.62
N THR A 76 -0.49 -10.10 -5.58
CA THR A 76 -1.68 -10.94 -5.65
C THR A 76 -2.83 -10.21 -4.94
N LYS A 77 -3.97 -10.87 -4.73
CA LYS A 77 -5.04 -10.28 -3.92
C LYS A 77 -4.58 -10.01 -2.48
N GLU A 78 -3.84 -10.93 -1.87
CA GLU A 78 -3.56 -10.92 -0.44
C GLU A 78 -2.12 -10.54 -0.07
N LYS A 79 -1.18 -10.67 -1.01
CA LYS A 79 0.24 -10.45 -0.77
C LYS A 79 0.84 -9.50 -1.80
N ILE A 80 1.72 -8.61 -1.36
CA ILE A 80 2.61 -7.82 -2.21
C ILE A 80 4.06 -8.09 -1.84
N THR A 81 4.90 -8.30 -2.84
CA THR A 81 6.33 -8.58 -2.71
C THR A 81 7.10 -7.49 -3.45
N ILE A 82 8.04 -6.86 -2.76
CA ILE A 82 8.94 -5.84 -3.32
C ILE A 82 10.37 -6.35 -3.23
N GLU A 83 11.01 -6.49 -4.38
CA GLU A 83 12.42 -6.82 -4.53
C GLU A 83 13.23 -5.54 -4.78
N ILE A 84 14.31 -5.37 -4.02
CA ILE A 84 15.22 -4.21 -4.05
C ILE A 84 16.58 -4.68 -4.62
#